data_AF-A0A6B0V436-F1
#
_entry.id   AF-A0A6B0V436-F1
#
_cell.length_a   1.000
_cell.length_b   1.000
_cell.length_c   1.000
_cell.angle_alpha   90.00
_cell.angle_beta   90.00
_cell.angle_gamma   90.00
#
_symmetry.space_group_name_H-M   'P 1'
#
loop_
_entity.id
_entity.type
_entity.pdbx_description
1 polymer ?
#
loop_
_entity_poly.entity_id
_entity_poly.type
_entity_poly.pdbx_seq_one_letter_code
_entity_poly.pdbx_strand_id
1 'polypeptide(L)'
;MTESAFFLPQNVKSYLGEDLMSCVTCFHLNTQSAKNKAVDLELLFDQFGFYFDVIKLTETWYTDEADVLKLPSYRSFYVNRSEKRGSGVAILTKDSHCELIKDFSCVTQDYEMLCVRSKDNIVAVIYRPSSGSLETFFEFFESFLIFVNEGKYNVTCCGDFNIDMCTDTTDKRTFTTLINTGGCRNVINSPTRVTCQSKTLIDLFISNRLTEHIKAGVVCCDLSDCREVRDIGKK
;
A
#
# COMPACT_ATOMS: atom_id res chain seq x y z
N MET A 1 -7.31 -16.86 -13.11
CA MET A 1 -7.09 -15.42 -13.30
C MET A 1 -8.32 -14.71 -12.80
N THR A 2 -8.28 -14.20 -11.58
CA THR A 2 -9.38 -13.40 -11.01
C THR A 2 -9.32 -12.02 -11.65
N GLU A 3 -10.39 -11.62 -12.36
CA GLU A 3 -10.64 -10.21 -12.67
C GLU A 3 -10.61 -9.45 -11.34
N SER A 4 -9.54 -8.71 -11.08
CA SER A 4 -9.50 -7.75 -9.98
C SER A 4 -10.57 -6.70 -10.25
N ALA A 5 -11.61 -6.70 -9.43
CA ALA A 5 -12.75 -5.79 -9.60
C ALA A 5 -12.44 -4.42 -8.99
N PHE A 6 -12.99 -3.39 -9.63
CA PHE A 6 -13.08 -2.05 -9.07
C PHE A 6 -14.30 -1.99 -8.16
N PHE A 7 -14.13 -1.46 -6.95
CA PHE A 7 -15.19 -1.40 -5.94
C PHE A 7 -15.42 0.04 -5.48
N LEU A 8 -16.70 0.36 -5.25
CA LEU A 8 -17.03 1.50 -4.40
C LEU A 8 -16.82 1.10 -2.93
N PRO A 9 -16.41 2.03 -2.04
CA PRO A 9 -16.13 1.72 -0.63
C PRO A 9 -17.24 0.91 0.06
N GLN A 10 -18.50 1.33 -0.13
CA GLN A 10 -19.68 0.69 0.45
C GLN A 10 -19.93 -0.75 0.00
N ASN A 11 -19.33 -1.17 -1.11
CA ASN A 11 -19.50 -2.53 -1.66
C ASN A 11 -18.44 -3.51 -1.16
N VAL A 12 -17.34 -3.03 -0.56
CA VAL A 12 -16.20 -3.87 -0.15
C VAL A 12 -16.62 -4.87 0.92
N LYS A 13 -17.43 -4.46 1.91
CA LYS A 13 -17.90 -5.35 2.96
C LYS A 13 -18.63 -6.58 2.41
N SER A 14 -19.52 -6.36 1.44
CA SER A 14 -20.28 -7.41 0.77
C SER A 14 -19.38 -8.32 -0.07
N TYR A 15 -18.34 -7.76 -0.71
CA TYR A 15 -17.36 -8.53 -1.47
C TYR A 15 -16.51 -9.46 -0.59
N LEU A 16 -16.07 -8.96 0.57
CA LEU A 16 -15.31 -9.76 1.54
C LEU A 16 -16.19 -10.84 2.18
N GLY A 17 -17.44 -10.51 2.53
CA GLY A 17 -18.40 -11.44 3.08
C GLY A 17 -17.92 -12.06 4.40
N GLU A 18 -18.01 -13.39 4.53
CA GLU A 18 -17.61 -14.12 5.74
C GLU A 18 -16.10 -14.05 6.03
N ASP A 19 -15.27 -13.84 5.00
CA ASP A 19 -13.81 -13.76 5.16
C ASP A 19 -13.37 -12.60 6.05
N LEU A 20 -14.22 -11.57 6.20
CA LEU A 20 -13.97 -10.44 7.08
C LEU A 20 -13.75 -10.87 8.54
N MET A 21 -14.33 -11.99 8.96
CA MET A 21 -14.21 -12.50 10.33
C MET A 21 -13.04 -13.47 10.53
N SER A 22 -12.47 -14.02 9.46
CA SER A 22 -11.44 -15.06 9.52
C SER A 22 -10.08 -14.65 8.95
N CYS A 23 -10.02 -13.51 8.25
CA CYS A 23 -8.83 -13.05 7.54
C CYS A 23 -8.41 -11.65 8.00
N VAL A 24 -7.10 -11.39 7.91
CA VAL A 24 -6.56 -10.04 8.16
C VAL A 24 -6.89 -9.14 6.99
N THR A 25 -7.51 -8.00 7.27
CA THR A 25 -7.89 -7.01 6.27
C THR A 25 -6.88 -5.86 6.20
N CYS A 26 -6.46 -5.52 4.99
CA CYS A 26 -5.46 -4.48 4.74
C CYS A 26 -5.97 -3.47 3.70
N PHE A 27 -5.71 -2.19 3.96
CA PHE A 27 -6.02 -1.10 3.03
C PHE A 27 -4.77 -0.25 2.75
N HIS A 28 -4.60 0.18 1.51
CA HIS A 28 -3.54 1.11 1.10
C HIS A 28 -4.13 2.28 0.32
N LEU A 29 -3.62 3.48 0.58
CA LEU A 29 -3.93 4.67 -0.19
C LEU A 29 -2.70 5.58 -0.30
N ASN A 30 -2.32 5.95 -1.52
CA ASN A 30 -1.53 7.15 -1.74
C ASN A 30 -2.44 8.36 -1.56
N THR A 31 -2.20 9.10 -0.48
CA THR A 31 -3.12 10.16 -0.01
C THR A 31 -2.87 11.50 -0.66
N GLN A 32 -1.67 11.75 -1.20
CA GLN A 32 -1.23 13.09 -1.63
C GLN A 32 -1.64 14.17 -0.63
N SER A 33 -1.05 14.12 0.56
CA SER A 33 -1.35 14.96 1.73
C SER A 33 -2.47 14.45 2.65
N ALA A 34 -2.24 13.32 3.32
CA ALA A 34 -3.07 12.89 4.45
C ALA A 34 -3.26 14.01 5.49
N LYS A 35 -2.21 14.81 5.76
CA LYS A 35 -2.26 15.98 6.65
C LYS A 35 -3.45 16.91 6.37
N ASN A 36 -3.79 17.15 5.11
CA ASN A 36 -4.87 18.06 4.71
C ASN A 36 -6.20 17.35 4.43
N LYS A 37 -6.25 16.02 4.57
CA LYS A 37 -7.41 15.17 4.22
C LYS A 37 -7.90 14.33 5.40
N ALA A 38 -7.56 14.67 6.64
CA ALA A 38 -7.90 13.85 7.81
C ALA A 38 -9.41 13.58 7.93
N VAL A 39 -10.24 14.62 7.82
CA VAL A 39 -11.71 14.50 7.85
C VAL A 39 -12.22 13.65 6.69
N ASP A 40 -11.71 13.86 5.49
CA ASP A 40 -12.14 13.08 4.33
C ASP A 40 -11.75 11.60 4.45
N LEU A 41 -10.58 11.31 5.03
CA LEU A 41 -10.13 9.95 5.32
C LEU A 41 -11.05 9.28 6.35
N GLU A 42 -11.45 9.98 7.41
CA GLU A 42 -12.43 9.46 8.37
C GLU A 42 -13.76 9.14 7.70
N LEU A 43 -14.28 10.04 6.87
CA LEU A 43 -15.51 9.82 6.10
C LEU A 43 -15.38 8.64 5.12
N LEU A 44 -14.23 8.49 4.45
CA LEU A 44 -13.95 7.34 3.59
C LEU A 44 -13.96 6.04 4.40
N PHE A 45 -13.33 6.03 5.58
CA PHE A 45 -13.28 4.84 6.42
C PHE A 45 -14.68 4.43 6.93
N ASP A 46 -15.53 5.39 7.25
CA ASP A 46 -16.92 5.13 7.63
C ASP A 46 -17.73 4.51 6.49
N GLN A 47 -17.49 4.90 5.23
CA GLN A 47 -18.21 4.37 4.07
C GLN A 47 -18.03 2.87 3.84
N PHE A 48 -16.93 2.26 4.31
CA PHE A 48 -16.74 0.81 4.20
C PHE A 48 -17.73 0.01 5.07
N GLY A 49 -18.24 0.60 6.16
CA GLY A 49 -19.14 -0.08 7.10
C GLY A 49 -18.47 -1.19 7.92
N PHE A 50 -17.13 -1.21 7.96
CA PHE A 50 -16.28 -2.02 8.84
C PHE A 50 -14.91 -1.37 9.00
N TYR A 51 -14.10 -1.85 9.94
CA TYR A 51 -12.75 -1.35 10.19
C TYR A 51 -11.71 -2.35 9.69
N PHE A 52 -10.73 -1.90 8.91
CA PHE A 52 -9.58 -2.71 8.51
C PHE A 52 -8.69 -3.09 9.69
N ASP A 53 -7.92 -4.16 9.61
CA ASP A 53 -6.94 -4.48 10.67
C ASP A 53 -5.68 -3.64 10.52
N VAL A 54 -5.32 -3.35 9.27
CA VAL A 54 -4.17 -2.53 8.91
C VAL A 54 -4.54 -1.53 7.83
N ILE A 55 -4.25 -0.25 8.07
CA ILE A 55 -4.34 0.85 7.10
C ILE A 55 -2.93 1.37 6.83
N LYS A 56 -2.60 1.58 5.56
CA LYS A 56 -1.28 2.00 5.11
C LYS A 56 -1.42 3.20 4.20
N LEU A 57 -0.68 4.25 4.50
CA LEU A 57 -0.76 5.52 3.78
C LEU A 57 0.62 5.88 3.24
N THR A 58 0.64 6.32 1.98
CA THR A 58 1.81 6.94 1.35
C THR A 58 1.51 8.41 1.05
N GLU A 59 2.56 9.21 0.89
CA GLU A 59 2.48 10.67 0.70
C GLU A 59 1.66 11.37 1.79
N THR A 60 1.92 11.03 3.05
CA THR A 60 1.14 11.55 4.19
C THR A 60 1.34 13.05 4.43
N TRP A 61 2.57 13.54 4.20
CA TRP A 61 2.99 14.93 4.38
C TRP A 61 2.82 15.44 5.82
N TYR A 62 2.91 14.55 6.80
CA TYR A 62 2.93 14.91 8.22
C TYR A 62 4.26 15.61 8.55
N THR A 63 4.21 16.68 9.35
CA THR A 63 5.41 17.37 9.84
C THR A 63 5.73 17.03 11.29
N ASP A 64 4.68 16.81 12.09
CA ASP A 64 4.78 16.55 13.52
C ASP A 64 3.73 15.52 13.96
N GLU A 65 3.84 15.04 15.21
CA GLU A 65 2.93 14.03 15.76
C GLU A 65 1.46 14.51 15.82
N ALA A 66 1.23 15.83 15.87
CA ALA A 66 -0.11 16.40 15.91
C ALA A 66 -0.84 16.25 14.57
N ASP A 67 -0.10 16.21 13.45
CA ASP A 67 -0.68 15.99 12.12
C ASP A 67 -1.07 14.54 11.83
N VAL A 68 -0.47 13.59 12.55
CA VAL A 68 -0.62 12.15 12.25
C VAL A 68 -2.07 11.76 12.46
N LEU A 69 -2.70 11.14 11.45
CA LEU A 69 -4.06 10.61 11.55
C LEU A 69 -4.19 9.66 12.75
N LYS A 70 -5.18 9.93 13.60
CA LYS A 70 -5.51 9.12 14.78
C LYS A 70 -6.91 8.56 14.63
N LEU A 71 -6.99 7.26 14.38
CA LEU A 71 -8.26 6.53 14.36
C LEU A 71 -8.47 5.81 15.70
N PRO A 72 -9.70 5.74 16.22
CA PRO A 72 -10.01 5.01 17.45
C PRO A 72 -9.55 3.55 17.36
N SER A 73 -8.89 3.05 18.41
CA SER A 73 -8.37 1.68 18.50
C SER A 73 -7.20 1.33 17.57
N TYR A 74 -6.65 2.30 16.84
CA TYR A 74 -5.44 2.09 16.04
C TYR A 74 -4.21 2.67 16.75
N ARG A 75 -3.10 1.94 16.63
CA ARG A 75 -1.76 2.44 16.89
C ARG A 75 -1.15 2.89 15.56
N SER A 76 -0.64 4.13 15.55
CA SER A 76 0.00 4.72 14.38
C SER A 76 1.53 4.61 14.48
N PHE A 77 2.15 4.18 13.38
CA PHE A 77 3.58 4.29 13.11
C PHE A 77 3.75 5.15 11.87
N TYR A 78 4.80 5.97 11.82
CA TYR A 78 5.05 6.84 10.68
C TYR A 78 6.54 7.16 10.57
N VAL A 79 6.97 7.49 9.35
CA VAL A 79 8.27 8.12 9.07
C VAL A 79 8.06 9.26 8.08
N ASN A 80 8.67 10.41 8.38
CA ASN A 80 8.51 11.65 7.62
C ASN A 80 9.89 12.19 7.21
N ARG A 81 9.96 12.94 6.11
CA ARG A 81 11.16 13.74 5.77
C ARG A 81 11.25 14.94 6.71
N SER A 82 12.42 15.19 7.28
CA SER A 82 12.68 16.35 8.14
C SER A 82 12.89 17.66 7.35
N GLU A 83 13.37 17.58 6.10
CA GLU A 83 13.95 18.76 5.41
C GLU A 83 13.17 19.25 4.17
N LYS A 84 12.21 18.46 3.66
CA LYS A 84 11.43 18.83 2.47
C LYS A 84 9.94 18.66 2.71
N ARG A 85 9.15 19.58 2.15
CA ARG A 85 7.70 19.48 2.10
C ARG A 85 7.30 18.33 1.17
N GLY A 86 6.28 17.58 1.58
CA GLY A 86 5.82 16.41 0.85
C GLY A 86 6.57 15.14 1.27
N SER A 87 5.99 13.99 0.93
CA SER A 87 6.47 12.65 1.33
C SER A 87 6.06 12.20 2.74
N GLY A 88 6.44 10.98 3.12
CA GLY A 88 6.14 10.33 4.39
C GLY A 88 5.17 9.17 4.22
N VAL A 89 5.37 8.12 5.02
CA VAL A 89 4.52 6.92 5.03
C VAL A 89 4.04 6.61 6.44
N ALA A 90 2.86 5.99 6.55
CA ALA A 90 2.27 5.62 7.83
C ALA A 90 1.60 4.25 7.79
N ILE A 91 1.64 3.54 8.92
CA ILE A 91 0.90 2.31 9.19
C ILE A 91 0.04 2.56 10.43
N LEU A 92 -1.26 2.37 10.30
CA LEU A 92 -2.20 2.31 11.41
C LEU A 92 -2.63 0.85 11.57
N THR A 93 -2.46 0.28 12.75
CA THR A 93 -2.83 -1.12 13.03
C THR A 93 -3.65 -1.22 14.31
N LYS A 94 -4.64 -2.12 14.33
CA LYS A 94 -5.36 -2.47 15.56
C LYS A 94 -4.54 -3.36 16.50
N ASP A 95 -3.46 -3.97 16.00
CA ASP A 95 -2.61 -4.82 16.80
C ASP A 95 -1.71 -4.01 17.73
N SER A 96 -1.99 -4.08 19.02
CA SER A 96 -1.22 -3.41 20.07
C SER A 96 0.22 -3.92 20.21
N HIS A 97 0.49 -5.15 19.75
CA HIS A 97 1.78 -5.84 19.90
C HIS A 97 2.71 -5.67 18.70
N CYS A 98 2.36 -4.84 17.71
CA CYS A 98 3.26 -4.53 16.61
C CYS A 98 4.55 -3.85 17.09
N GLU A 99 5.68 -4.28 16.53
CA GLU A 99 7.02 -3.74 16.81
C GLU A 99 7.60 -3.10 15.54
N LEU A 100 8.25 -1.94 15.68
CA LEU A 100 8.93 -1.28 14.58
C LEU A 100 10.22 -2.02 14.23
N ILE A 101 10.38 -2.37 12.96
CA ILE A 101 11.64 -2.92 12.42
C ILE A 101 12.47 -1.76 11.87
N LYS A 102 13.37 -1.25 12.71
CA LYS A 102 14.15 -0.04 12.44
C LYS A 102 15.00 -0.15 11.16
N ASP A 103 15.59 -1.31 10.92
CA ASP A 103 16.48 -1.54 9.76
C ASP A 103 15.75 -1.39 8.42
N PHE A 104 14.42 -1.58 8.40
CA PHE A 104 13.55 -1.41 7.23
C PHE A 104 12.52 -0.30 7.44
N SER A 105 12.82 0.67 8.32
CA SER A 105 11.98 1.84 8.57
C SER A 105 12.81 3.10 8.39
N CYS A 106 12.86 3.60 7.15
CA CYS A 106 13.77 4.65 6.75
C CYS A 106 13.17 5.56 5.69
N VAL A 107 13.80 6.73 5.54
CA VAL A 107 13.45 7.75 4.58
C VAL A 107 14.73 8.15 3.87
N THR A 108 14.76 7.95 2.55
CA THR A 108 15.87 8.35 1.69
C THR A 108 15.34 9.23 0.56
N GLN A 109 16.22 9.72 -0.31
CA GLN A 109 15.80 10.40 -1.53
C GLN A 109 15.12 9.45 -2.53
N ASP A 110 15.49 8.16 -2.51
CA ASP A 110 15.14 7.16 -3.51
C ASP A 110 13.88 6.36 -3.13
N TYR A 111 13.64 6.17 -1.84
CA TYR A 111 12.47 5.46 -1.30
C TYR A 111 12.23 5.80 0.17
N GLU A 112 11.04 5.46 0.63
CA GLU A 112 10.61 5.54 2.02
C GLU A 112 9.91 4.25 2.36
N MET A 113 10.28 3.66 3.49
CA MET A 113 9.68 2.42 3.95
C MET A 113 9.38 2.54 5.43
N LEU A 114 8.26 1.95 5.82
CA LEU A 114 7.94 1.68 7.20
C LEU A 114 7.58 0.21 7.32
N CYS A 115 8.24 -0.46 8.24
CA CYS A 115 8.12 -1.89 8.45
C CYS A 115 7.82 -2.17 9.92
N VAL A 116 6.71 -2.86 10.17
CA VAL A 116 6.36 -3.34 11.51
C VAL A 116 6.16 -4.85 11.49
N ARG A 117 6.44 -5.49 12.62
CA ARG A 117 6.28 -6.93 12.83
C ARG A 117 5.22 -7.20 13.88
N SER A 118 4.34 -8.15 13.59
CA SER A 118 3.51 -8.80 14.60
C SER A 118 3.68 -10.31 14.52
N LYS A 119 4.30 -10.90 15.56
CA LYS A 119 4.70 -12.31 15.59
C LYS A 119 5.49 -12.66 14.31
N ASP A 120 5.00 -13.60 13.53
CA ASP A 120 5.62 -14.05 12.28
C ASP A 120 5.13 -13.27 11.04
N ASN A 121 4.43 -12.16 11.22
CA ASN A 121 3.92 -11.33 10.12
C ASN A 121 4.68 -10.02 10.01
N ILE A 122 5.16 -9.73 8.81
CA ILE A 122 5.72 -8.44 8.43
C ILE A 122 4.66 -7.64 7.68
N VAL A 123 4.42 -6.43 8.18
CA VAL A 123 3.52 -5.45 7.57
C VAL A 123 4.36 -4.26 7.18
N ALA A 124 4.45 -4.01 5.88
CA ALA A 124 5.23 -2.90 5.36
C ALA A 124 4.43 -2.01 4.41
N VAL A 125 4.81 -0.74 4.38
CA VAL A 125 4.37 0.25 3.40
C VAL A 125 5.60 0.92 2.79
N ILE A 126 5.58 1.11 1.47
CA ILE A 126 6.67 1.74 0.71
C ILE A 126 6.13 2.89 -0.13
N TYR A 127 6.91 3.96 -0.23
CA TYR A 127 6.75 4.98 -1.25
C TYR A 127 8.08 5.14 -1.99
N ARG A 128 8.07 4.96 -3.31
CA ARG A 128 9.21 5.26 -4.17
C ARG A 128 8.88 6.46 -5.05
N PRO A 129 9.54 7.62 -4.90
CA PRO A 129 9.42 8.71 -5.84
C PRO A 129 9.86 8.29 -7.25
N SER A 130 9.17 8.76 -8.29
CA SER A 130 9.54 8.45 -9.69
C SER A 130 10.96 8.90 -10.06
N SER A 131 11.46 9.96 -9.42
CA SER A 131 12.82 10.49 -9.58
C SER A 131 13.90 9.71 -8.82
N GLY A 132 13.52 8.76 -7.95
CA GLY A 132 14.46 7.97 -7.15
C GLY A 132 15.20 6.92 -7.98
N SER A 133 16.43 6.59 -7.58
CA SER A 133 17.25 5.54 -8.18
C SER A 133 16.56 4.17 -8.08
N LEU A 134 16.26 3.55 -9.22
CA LEU A 134 15.70 2.20 -9.27
C LEU A 134 16.71 1.14 -8.79
N GLU A 135 17.99 1.31 -9.13
CA GLU A 135 19.06 0.40 -8.73
C GLU A 135 19.17 0.33 -7.20
N THR A 136 19.30 1.50 -6.55
CA THR A 136 19.37 1.62 -5.09
C THR A 136 18.10 1.07 -4.42
N PHE A 137 16.94 1.30 -5.03
CA PHE A 137 15.68 0.74 -4.53
C PHE A 137 15.64 -0.79 -4.66
N PHE A 138 16.10 -1.36 -5.77
CA PHE A 138 16.10 -2.82 -5.97
C PHE A 138 17.07 -3.53 -5.03
N GLU A 139 18.28 -3.00 -4.80
CA GLU A 139 19.22 -3.55 -3.82
C GLU A 139 18.65 -3.54 -2.39
N PHE A 140 17.98 -2.44 -2.03
CA PHE A 140 17.29 -2.34 -0.74
C PHE A 140 16.14 -3.34 -0.63
N PHE A 141 15.30 -3.42 -1.67
CA PHE A 141 14.14 -4.30 -1.67
C PHE A 141 14.56 -5.78 -1.69
N GLU A 142 15.66 -6.12 -2.36
CA GLU A 142 16.29 -7.45 -2.29
C GLU A 142 16.72 -7.79 -0.86
N SER A 143 17.42 -6.87 -0.19
CA SER A 143 17.82 -7.04 1.21
C SER A 143 16.61 -7.24 2.14
N PHE A 144 15.51 -6.52 1.88
CA PHE A 144 14.25 -6.71 2.59
C PHE A 144 13.63 -8.10 2.35
N LEU A 145 13.62 -8.58 1.11
CA LEU A 145 13.11 -9.92 0.78
C LEU A 145 13.99 -11.04 1.39
N ILE A 146 15.31 -10.86 1.44
CA ILE A 146 16.23 -11.78 2.13
C ILE A 146 15.87 -11.85 3.61
N PHE A 147 15.75 -10.70 4.29
CA PHE A 147 15.33 -10.64 5.69
C PHE A 147 13.99 -11.34 5.95
N VAL A 148 13.00 -11.12 5.08
CA VAL A 148 11.68 -11.79 5.16
C VAL A 148 11.84 -13.31 5.10
N ASN A 149 12.65 -13.80 4.16
CA ASN A 149 12.85 -15.22 3.93
C ASN A 149 13.67 -15.90 5.03
N GLU A 150 14.78 -15.31 5.46
CA GLU A 150 15.62 -15.83 6.54
C GLU A 150 14.85 -15.92 7.86
N GLY A 151 14.02 -14.91 8.15
CA GLY A 151 13.13 -14.90 9.30
C GLY A 151 11.89 -15.79 9.16
N LYS A 152 11.66 -16.39 7.99
CA LYS A 152 10.47 -17.19 7.65
C LYS A 152 9.16 -16.46 7.92
N TYR A 153 9.15 -15.15 7.66
CA TYR A 153 8.00 -14.32 7.93
C TYR A 153 6.95 -14.41 6.82
N ASN A 154 5.68 -14.27 7.18
CA ASN A 154 4.64 -13.95 6.22
C ASN A 154 4.68 -12.44 5.96
N VAL A 155 4.81 -12.01 4.70
CA VAL A 155 4.90 -10.59 4.37
C VAL A 155 3.64 -10.09 3.67
N THR A 156 3.20 -8.89 4.06
CA THR A 156 2.27 -8.06 3.30
C THR A 156 2.86 -6.67 3.18
N CYS A 157 3.54 -6.42 2.05
CA CYS A 157 4.13 -5.14 1.70
C CYS A 157 3.27 -4.49 0.62
N CYS A 158 2.98 -3.20 0.73
CA CYS A 158 2.29 -2.49 -0.35
C CYS A 158 2.75 -1.04 -0.40
N GLY A 159 2.30 -0.29 -1.39
CA GLY A 159 2.84 1.05 -1.58
C GLY A 159 2.65 1.56 -2.98
N ASP A 160 3.04 2.82 -3.19
CA ASP A 160 3.25 3.38 -4.53
C ASP A 160 4.73 3.18 -4.91
N PHE A 161 4.98 2.27 -5.84
CA PHE A 161 6.31 1.92 -6.32
C PHE A 161 6.77 2.82 -7.46
N ASN A 162 5.87 3.58 -8.10
CA ASN A 162 6.14 4.31 -9.34
C ASN A 162 6.89 3.47 -10.40
N ILE A 163 6.55 2.18 -10.51
CA ILE A 163 7.00 1.24 -11.55
C ILE A 163 5.75 0.69 -12.20
N ASP A 164 5.48 1.10 -13.45
CA ASP A 164 4.24 0.70 -14.12
C ASP A 164 4.27 -0.76 -14.56
N MET A 165 3.46 -1.58 -13.90
CA MET A 165 3.35 -3.01 -14.20
C MET A 165 2.46 -3.30 -15.41
N CYS A 166 1.74 -2.29 -15.95
CA CYS A 166 0.98 -2.44 -17.19
C CYS A 166 1.89 -2.41 -18.44
N THR A 167 2.97 -1.63 -18.41
CA THR A 167 3.88 -1.45 -19.54
C THR A 167 5.07 -2.42 -19.48
N ASP A 168 5.39 -3.12 -20.58
CA ASP A 168 6.54 -4.05 -20.62
C ASP A 168 7.89 -3.33 -20.76
N THR A 169 8.39 -2.82 -19.65
CA THR A 169 9.71 -2.16 -19.54
C THR A 169 10.76 -3.10 -18.94
N THR A 170 12.04 -2.74 -19.10
CA THR A 170 13.13 -3.43 -18.39
C THR A 170 12.92 -3.36 -16.88
N ASP A 171 12.51 -2.20 -16.36
CA ASP A 171 12.28 -2.00 -14.93
C ASP A 171 11.19 -2.92 -14.39
N LYS A 172 10.07 -3.09 -15.12
CA LYS A 172 9.03 -4.06 -14.78
C LYS A 172 9.58 -5.48 -14.74
N ARG A 173 10.34 -5.90 -15.76
CA ARG A 173 10.89 -7.27 -15.82
C ARG A 173 11.88 -7.53 -14.70
N THR A 174 12.77 -6.58 -14.41
CA THR A 174 13.72 -6.66 -13.30
C THR A 174 13.00 -6.75 -11.97
N PHE A 175 12.03 -5.86 -11.72
CA PHE A 175 11.27 -5.86 -10.48
C PHE A 175 10.41 -7.13 -10.32
N THR A 176 9.77 -7.59 -11.40
CA THR A 176 9.02 -8.86 -11.42
C THR A 176 9.93 -10.05 -11.09
N THR A 177 11.15 -10.06 -11.64
CA THR A 177 12.12 -11.12 -11.34
C THR A 177 12.50 -11.07 -9.87
N LEU A 178 12.83 -9.89 -9.34
CA LEU A 178 13.20 -9.67 -7.94
C LEU A 178 12.13 -10.16 -6.95
N ILE A 179 10.85 -9.77 -7.16
CA ILE A 179 9.77 -10.21 -6.27
C ILE A 179 9.58 -11.73 -6.32
N ASN A 180 9.64 -12.32 -7.52
CA ASN A 180 9.41 -13.74 -7.73
C ASN A 180 10.55 -14.59 -7.14
N THR A 181 11.80 -14.19 -7.33
CA THR A 181 12.96 -14.89 -6.74
C THR A 181 12.96 -14.79 -5.22
N GLY A 182 12.46 -13.69 -4.66
CA GLY A 182 12.20 -13.53 -3.23
C GLY A 182 10.96 -14.27 -2.71
N GLY A 183 10.31 -15.12 -3.52
CA GLY A 183 9.15 -15.93 -3.11
C GLY A 183 7.86 -15.13 -2.94
N CYS A 184 7.83 -13.88 -3.41
CA CYS A 184 6.69 -12.99 -3.31
C CYS A 184 6.03 -12.77 -4.67
N ARG A 185 4.82 -12.23 -4.66
CA ARG A 185 4.11 -11.81 -5.87
C ARG A 185 3.22 -10.62 -5.61
N ASN A 186 2.99 -9.82 -6.64
CA ASN A 186 1.94 -8.80 -6.61
C ASN A 186 0.55 -9.46 -6.78
N VAL A 187 -0.42 -9.05 -5.95
CA VAL A 187 -1.78 -9.59 -5.96
C VAL A 187 -2.79 -8.69 -6.69
N ILE A 188 -2.41 -7.45 -7.00
CA ILE A 188 -3.25 -6.48 -7.71
C ILE A 188 -2.92 -6.51 -9.20
N ASN A 189 -3.91 -6.78 -10.05
CA ASN A 189 -3.72 -6.85 -11.51
C ASN A 189 -4.48 -5.77 -12.28
N SER A 190 -5.17 -4.86 -11.60
CA SER A 190 -5.88 -3.72 -12.21
C SER A 190 -5.12 -2.43 -12.04
N PRO A 191 -5.22 -1.49 -12.99
CA PRO A 191 -4.68 -0.14 -12.83
C PRO A 191 -5.14 0.51 -11.53
N THR A 192 -4.20 1.15 -10.82
CA THR A 192 -4.43 1.84 -9.55
C THR A 192 -4.33 3.36 -9.68
N ARG A 193 -3.83 3.86 -10.82
CA ARG A 193 -3.92 5.26 -11.19
C ARG A 193 -4.53 5.37 -12.57
N VAL A 194 -5.69 6.02 -12.64
CA VAL A 194 -6.48 6.16 -13.86
C VAL A 194 -6.75 7.64 -14.09
N THR A 195 -6.12 8.17 -15.12
CA THR A 195 -6.32 9.56 -15.58
C THR A 195 -7.10 9.56 -16.89
N CYS A 196 -7.44 10.75 -17.40
CA CYS A 196 -8.04 10.85 -18.72
C CYS A 196 -7.07 10.49 -19.86
N GLN A 197 -5.76 10.43 -19.60
CA GLN A 197 -4.74 10.09 -20.61
C GLN A 197 -4.10 8.71 -20.43
N SER A 198 -4.14 8.12 -19.24
CA SER A 198 -3.38 6.91 -18.91
C SER A 198 -4.05 6.02 -17.87
N LYS A 199 -3.67 4.75 -17.87
CA LYS A 199 -3.99 3.75 -16.85
C LYS A 199 -2.69 3.04 -16.48
N THR A 200 -2.26 3.19 -15.23
CA THR A 200 -1.02 2.57 -14.76
C THR A 200 -1.27 1.76 -13.49
N LEU A 201 -0.51 0.67 -13.33
CA LEU A 201 -0.50 -0.15 -12.13
C LEU A 201 0.83 0.10 -11.41
N ILE A 202 0.79 0.99 -10.44
CA ILE A 202 1.97 1.46 -9.69
C ILE A 202 1.80 1.30 -8.19
N ASP A 203 0.56 1.17 -7.70
CA ASP A 203 0.27 0.81 -6.33
C ASP A 203 0.16 -0.72 -6.24
N LEU A 204 1.12 -1.35 -5.58
CA LEU A 204 1.24 -2.81 -5.57
C LEU A 204 0.95 -3.37 -4.19
N PHE A 205 0.46 -4.61 -4.12
CA PHE A 205 0.42 -5.40 -2.90
C PHE A 205 1.23 -6.68 -3.10
N ILE A 206 2.37 -6.76 -2.45
CA ILE A 206 3.35 -7.83 -2.53
C ILE A 206 3.20 -8.74 -1.30
N SER A 207 3.03 -10.04 -1.54
CA SER A 207 2.94 -11.05 -0.49
C SER A 207 3.56 -12.38 -0.90
N ASN A 208 4.05 -13.14 0.07
CA ASN A 208 4.46 -14.54 -0.08
C ASN A 208 3.35 -15.54 0.28
N ARG A 209 2.16 -15.07 0.65
CA ARG A 209 1.00 -15.94 0.88
C ARG A 209 0.47 -16.50 -0.45
N LEU A 210 -0.18 -17.65 -0.36
CA LEU A 210 -0.82 -18.28 -1.51
C LEU A 210 -2.01 -17.44 -1.99
N THR A 211 -2.13 -17.27 -3.31
CA THR A 211 -3.14 -16.40 -3.93
C THR A 211 -4.57 -16.84 -3.66
N GLU A 212 -4.81 -18.14 -3.52
CA GLU A 212 -6.10 -18.72 -3.17
C GLU A 212 -6.57 -18.32 -1.76
N HIS A 213 -5.67 -17.81 -0.91
CA HIS A 213 -5.98 -17.29 0.41
C HIS A 213 -6.06 -15.76 0.45
N ILE A 214 -6.04 -15.10 -0.71
CA ILE A 214 -6.05 -13.64 -0.81
C ILE A 214 -7.21 -13.19 -1.69
N LYS A 215 -8.08 -12.36 -1.10
CA LYS A 215 -9.02 -11.53 -1.85
C LYS A 215 -8.44 -10.12 -1.98
N ALA A 216 -8.42 -9.59 -3.20
CA ALA A 216 -7.83 -8.29 -3.48
C ALA A 216 -8.64 -7.54 -4.55
N GLY A 217 -8.63 -6.21 -4.47
CA GLY A 217 -9.41 -5.34 -5.34
C GLY A 217 -8.92 -3.90 -5.27
N VAL A 218 -9.35 -3.10 -6.25
CA VAL A 218 -9.06 -1.66 -6.28
C VAL A 218 -10.30 -0.90 -5.85
N VAL A 219 -10.17 0.02 -4.90
CA VAL A 219 -11.28 0.86 -4.45
C VAL A 219 -11.24 2.18 -5.20
N CYS A 220 -12.33 2.55 -5.86
CA CYS A 220 -12.52 3.87 -6.45
C CYS A 220 -12.95 4.84 -5.35
N CYS A 221 -12.15 5.86 -5.07
CA CYS A 221 -12.49 6.92 -4.13
C CYS A 221 -11.92 8.26 -4.60
N ASP A 222 -12.55 9.36 -4.19
CA ASP A 222 -12.20 10.71 -4.64
C ASP A 222 -10.91 11.27 -4.02
N LEU A 223 -10.28 10.54 -3.09
CA LEU A 223 -9.10 10.99 -2.35
C LEU A 223 -7.77 10.69 -3.04
N SER A 224 -7.77 9.79 -4.01
CA SER A 224 -6.63 9.47 -4.86
C SER A 224 -6.88 9.88 -6.32
N ASP A 225 -5.82 9.89 -7.13
CA ASP A 225 -5.90 10.13 -8.57
C ASP A 225 -6.67 9.04 -9.36
N CYS A 226 -7.42 8.16 -8.70
CA CYS A 226 -8.44 7.31 -9.32
C CYS A 226 -9.64 8.16 -9.73
N ARG A 227 -9.55 8.88 -10.85
CA ARG A 227 -10.74 9.50 -11.43
C ARG A 227 -11.64 8.39 -11.97
N GLU A 228 -12.90 8.37 -11.54
CA GLU A 228 -13.92 7.59 -12.24
C GLU A 228 -13.85 7.91 -13.74
N VAL A 229 -13.47 6.93 -14.56
CA VAL A 229 -13.81 6.97 -15.98
C VAL A 229 -15.29 6.66 -16.01
N ARG A 230 -16.13 7.70 -15.94
CA ARG A 230 -17.52 7.59 -16.36
C ARG A 230 -17.48 7.03 -17.77
N ASP A 231 -18.10 5.87 -17.96
CA ASP A 231 -18.30 5.30 -19.29
C ASP A 231 -19.12 6.32 -20.10
N ILE A 232 -18.46 7.10 -20.94
CA ILE A 232 -19.12 7.95 -21.93
C ILE A 232 -19.35 7.06 -23.15
N GLY A 233 -20.37 6.21 -23.07
CA GLY A 233 -20.88 5.44 -24.21
C GLY A 233 -21.96 4.45 -23.77
N LYS A 234 -23.14 4.37 -24.38
CA LYS A 234 -23.75 5.05 -25.54
C LYS A 234 -25.29 4.99 -25.34
N LYS A 235 -26.01 5.93 -25.94
CA LYS A 235 -27.39 5.68 -26.38
C LYS A 235 -27.42 4.58 -27.44
#